data_AF-A0AB34HLK7-F1
#
_entry.id   AF-A0AB34HLK7-F1
#
_cell.length_a   1.000
_cell.length_b   1.000
_cell.length_c   1.000
_cell.angle_alpha   90.00
_cell.angle_beta   90.00
_cell.angle_gamma   90.00
#
_symmetry.space_group_name_H-M   'P 1'
#
loop_
_entity.id
_entity.type
_entity.pdbx_description
1 polymer ?
#
loop_
_entity_poly.entity_id
_entity_poly.type
_entity_poly.pdbx_seq_one_letter_code
_entity_poly.pdbx_strand_id
1 'polypeptide(L)'
;MPLFGSTFSPKKTPPRKSASLSNLHNLDRSTREVELGLDYGTPTMNLAGQSLKFENGQWIAETGISGGVDRREAQRLRRRNQQLEEENNLLRLKVDILLDMLSETTAESHLMEKELDELKSVSRRRK
;
A
#
# COMPACT_ATOMS: atom_id res chain seq x y z
N MET A 1 50.59 -56.86 -4.71
CA MET A 1 49.25 -57.11 -5.26
C MET A 1 48.32 -57.38 -4.08
N PRO A 2 47.29 -56.56 -3.81
CA PRO A 2 46.45 -56.76 -2.64
C PRO A 2 45.57 -58.00 -2.81
N LEU A 3 45.68 -58.90 -1.82
CA LEU A 3 44.97 -60.16 -1.61
C LEU A 3 43.59 -59.99 -0.95
N PHE A 4 43.06 -58.76 -0.88
CA PHE A 4 41.74 -58.48 -0.30
C PHE A 4 41.07 -57.36 -1.09
N GLY A 5 40.10 -57.73 -1.93
CA GLY A 5 39.27 -56.82 -2.69
C GLY A 5 37.84 -57.31 -2.71
N SER A 6 37.14 -57.16 -1.58
CA SER A 6 35.69 -57.27 -1.52
C SER A 6 35.11 -56.14 -2.38
N THR A 7 34.79 -56.41 -3.64
CA THR A 7 34.02 -55.48 -4.48
C THR A 7 32.68 -55.28 -3.78
N PHE A 8 32.48 -54.11 -3.17
CA PHE A 8 31.23 -53.75 -2.54
C PHE A 8 30.12 -53.84 -3.60
N SER A 9 29.41 -54.97 -3.60
CA SER A 9 28.29 -55.26 -4.49
C SER A 9 27.02 -55.26 -3.62
N PRO A 10 26.52 -54.08 -3.21
CA PRO A 10 25.36 -53.99 -2.35
C PRO A 10 24.21 -54.72 -3.04
N LYS A 11 23.58 -55.64 -2.28
CA LYS A 11 22.44 -56.39 -2.77
C LYS A 11 21.38 -55.40 -3.25
N LYS A 12 20.73 -55.71 -4.38
CA LYS A 12 19.59 -54.94 -4.90
C LYS A 12 18.61 -54.72 -3.76
N THR A 13 18.30 -53.46 -3.47
CA THR A 13 17.37 -53.12 -2.39
C THR A 13 16.04 -53.83 -2.62
N PRO A 14 15.47 -54.51 -1.60
CA PRO A 14 14.18 -55.17 -1.74
C PRO A 14 13.12 -54.19 -2.21
N PRO A 15 12.14 -54.63 -3.01
CA PRO A 15 10.99 -53.80 -3.37
C PRO A 15 10.35 -53.22 -2.11
N ARG A 16 10.11 -51.91 -2.08
CA ARG A 16 9.39 -51.28 -0.96
C ARG A 16 7.98 -51.87 -0.89
N LYS A 17 7.57 -52.27 0.32
CA LYS A 17 6.24 -52.87 0.57
C LYS A 17 5.10 -51.85 0.46
N SER A 18 5.40 -50.57 0.51
CA SER A 18 4.47 -49.49 0.19
C SER A 18 4.96 -48.80 -1.08
N ALA A 19 4.09 -48.74 -2.09
CA ALA A 19 4.24 -47.78 -3.17
C ALA A 19 4.18 -46.37 -2.57
N SER A 20 4.90 -45.42 -3.18
CA SER A 20 4.67 -44.02 -2.86
C SER A 20 3.17 -43.73 -3.02
N LEU A 21 2.53 -43.13 -2.01
CA LEU A 21 1.14 -42.66 -2.14
C LEU A 21 1.01 -41.57 -3.22
N SER A 22 2.13 -41.11 -3.78
CA SER A 22 2.14 -40.28 -4.98
C SER A 22 1.67 -41.10 -6.18
N ASN A 23 0.46 -40.80 -6.65
CA ASN A 23 -0.05 -41.20 -7.97
C ASN A 23 0.71 -40.53 -9.13
N LEU A 24 1.86 -39.89 -8.86
CA LEU A 24 2.68 -39.18 -9.84
C LEU A 24 3.14 -40.05 -11.02
N HIS A 25 3.31 -41.35 -10.78
CA HIS A 25 3.68 -42.32 -11.81
C HIS A 25 2.50 -42.79 -12.67
N ASN A 26 1.26 -42.53 -12.23
CA ASN A 26 0.03 -42.83 -12.97
C ASN A 26 -0.43 -41.66 -13.85
N LEU A 27 0.13 -40.47 -13.64
CA LEU A 27 -0.11 -39.32 -14.49
C LEU A 27 0.69 -39.48 -15.79
N ASP A 28 0.02 -39.24 -16.91
CA ASP A 28 0.68 -39.11 -18.20
C ASP A 28 1.60 -37.89 -18.21
N ARG A 29 2.54 -37.89 -19.16
CA ARG A 29 3.58 -36.88 -19.26
C ARG A 29 3.01 -35.45 -19.36
N SER A 30 1.96 -35.26 -20.16
CA SER A 30 1.31 -33.97 -20.36
C SER A 30 0.68 -33.44 -19.07
N THR A 31 -0.11 -34.25 -18.36
CA THR A 31 -0.74 -33.82 -17.10
C THR A 31 0.31 -33.50 -16.04
N ARG A 32 1.40 -34.29 -15.99
CA ARG A 32 2.50 -34.03 -15.06
C ARG A 32 3.20 -32.69 -15.34
N GLU A 33 3.42 -32.37 -16.61
CA GLU A 33 4.03 -31.11 -17.02
C GLU A 33 3.12 -29.90 -16.73
N VAL A 34 1.80 -30.06 -16.83
CA VAL A 34 0.83 -28.99 -16.52
C VAL A 34 0.69 -28.75 -15.00
N GLU A 35 0.53 -29.82 -14.21
CA GLU A 35 0.24 -29.67 -12.78
C GLU A 35 1.48 -29.42 -11.92
N LEU A 36 2.61 -30.01 -12.31
CA LEU A 36 3.83 -30.06 -11.49
C LEU A 36 5.07 -29.60 -12.28
N GLY A 37 4.87 -29.02 -13.46
CA GLY A 37 5.94 -28.44 -14.25
C GLY A 37 6.51 -27.17 -13.61
N LEU A 38 7.63 -26.72 -14.18
CA LEU A 38 8.27 -25.46 -13.80
C LEU A 38 7.54 -24.23 -14.37
N ASP A 39 6.59 -24.45 -15.29
CA ASP A 39 5.78 -23.40 -15.89
C ASP A 39 4.48 -23.22 -15.09
N TYR A 40 4.60 -22.61 -13.91
CA TYR A 40 3.49 -22.36 -12.98
C TYR A 40 2.76 -21.03 -13.22
N GLY A 41 3.18 -20.26 -14.24
CA GLY A 41 2.61 -18.95 -14.54
C GLY A 41 2.65 -17.96 -13.37
N THR A 42 1.68 -17.04 -13.34
CA THR A 42 1.50 -16.11 -12.21
C THR A 42 0.85 -16.84 -11.03
N PRO A 43 1.39 -16.75 -9.80
CA PRO A 43 0.78 -17.40 -8.64
C PRO A 43 -0.69 -17.00 -8.44
N THR A 44 -1.57 -18.00 -8.30
CA THR A 44 -2.99 -17.80 -7.97
C THR A 44 -3.37 -18.53 -6.69
N MET A 45 -4.39 -18.05 -5.99
CA MET A 45 -4.87 -18.63 -4.73
C MET A 45 -6.40 -18.56 -4.67
N ASN A 46 -7.03 -19.70 -4.35
CA ASN A 46 -8.45 -19.75 -4.05
C ASN A 46 -8.66 -19.81 -2.53
N LEU A 47 -9.18 -18.73 -1.94
CA LEU A 47 -9.45 -18.65 -0.50
C LEU A 47 -10.89 -18.20 -0.28
N ALA A 48 -11.65 -18.99 0.50
CA ALA A 48 -13.06 -18.70 0.81
C ALA A 48 -13.95 -18.43 -0.42
N GLY A 49 -13.68 -19.12 -1.54
CA GLY A 49 -14.43 -18.95 -2.79
C GLY A 49 -14.02 -17.72 -3.63
N GLN A 50 -12.98 -16.99 -3.22
CA GLN A 50 -12.38 -15.90 -4.00
C GLN A 50 -11.11 -16.38 -4.67
N SER A 51 -11.00 -16.14 -5.99
CA SER A 51 -9.75 -16.34 -6.74
C SER A 51 -8.89 -15.07 -6.62
N LEU A 52 -7.62 -15.23 -6.27
CA LEU A 52 -6.63 -14.17 -6.08
C LEU A 52 -5.45 -14.42 -7.02
N LYS A 53 -4.95 -13.37 -7.67
CA LYS A 53 -3.77 -13.34 -8.54
C LYS A 53 -2.67 -12.54 -7.86
N PHE A 54 -1.44 -13.03 -7.86
CA PHE A 54 -0.29 -12.26 -7.37
C PHE A 54 0.27 -11.35 -8.46
N GLU A 55 0.22 -10.04 -8.25
CA GLU A 55 0.70 -9.04 -9.23
C GLU A 55 1.34 -7.86 -8.49
N ASN A 56 2.52 -7.42 -8.95
CA ASN A 56 3.27 -6.29 -8.37
C ASN A 56 3.50 -6.40 -6.85
N GLY A 57 3.71 -7.61 -6.32
CA GLY A 57 3.96 -7.82 -4.89
C GLY A 57 2.70 -7.92 -4.02
N GLN A 58 1.51 -7.92 -4.61
CA GLN A 58 0.23 -7.93 -3.90
C GLN A 58 -0.70 -9.02 -4.44
N TRP A 59 -1.55 -9.57 -3.57
CA TRP A 59 -2.65 -10.45 -3.98
C TRP A 59 -3.86 -9.62 -4.39
N ILE A 60 -4.30 -9.77 -5.63
CA ILE A 60 -5.42 -9.03 -6.23
C ILE A 60 -6.56 -10.01 -6.51
N ALA A 61 -7.77 -9.71 -6.05
CA ALA A 61 -8.94 -10.53 -6.33
C ALA A 61 -9.24 -10.54 -7.84
N GLU A 62 -9.21 -11.73 -8.43
CA GLU A 62 -9.74 -11.97 -9.76
C GLU A 62 -11.23 -11.66 -9.71
N THR A 63 -11.72 -10.89 -10.68
CA THR A 63 -12.98 -10.14 -10.56
C THR A 63 -14.18 -11.10 -10.52
N GLY A 64 -14.49 -11.61 -9.33
CA GLY A 64 -15.55 -12.56 -9.06
C GLY A 64 -16.09 -12.31 -7.65
N ILE A 65 -17.22 -11.60 -7.60
CA ILE A 65 -18.18 -11.56 -6.48
C ILE A 65 -17.74 -10.79 -5.21
N SER A 66 -16.46 -10.72 -4.85
CA SER A 66 -16.02 -10.05 -3.60
C SER A 66 -15.23 -8.75 -3.77
N GLY A 67 -14.69 -8.46 -4.96
CA GLY A 67 -14.00 -7.20 -5.26
C GLY A 67 -14.91 -5.96 -5.34
N GLY A 68 -16.23 -6.13 -5.25
CA GLY A 68 -17.19 -5.03 -5.31
C GLY A 68 -17.27 -4.19 -4.02
N VAL A 69 -17.08 -4.82 -2.85
CA VAL A 69 -17.14 -4.13 -1.54
C VAL A 69 -15.87 -3.31 -1.34
N ASP A 70 -14.69 -3.91 -1.55
CA ASP A 70 -13.40 -3.21 -1.47
C ASP A 70 -13.30 -2.08 -2.48
N ARG A 71 -13.79 -2.26 -3.71
CA ARG A 71 -13.74 -1.20 -4.73
C ARG A 71 -14.68 -0.03 -4.40
N ARG A 72 -15.88 -0.31 -3.85
CA ARG A 72 -16.82 0.74 -3.41
C ARG A 72 -16.29 1.49 -2.21
N GLU A 73 -15.72 0.78 -1.23
CA GLU A 73 -15.10 1.40 -0.06
C GLU A 73 -13.86 2.21 -0.43
N ALA A 74 -12.99 1.67 -1.30
CA ALA A 74 -11.84 2.40 -1.83
C ALA A 74 -12.27 3.68 -2.59
N GLN A 75 -13.35 3.61 -3.38
CA GLN A 75 -13.89 4.79 -4.06
C GLN A 75 -14.45 5.83 -3.08
N ARG A 76 -15.16 5.38 -2.02
CA ARG A 76 -15.66 6.25 -0.96
C ARG A 76 -14.51 6.94 -0.22
N LEU A 77 -13.47 6.18 0.14
CA LEU A 77 -12.28 6.71 0.81
C LEU A 77 -11.54 7.71 -0.06
N ARG A 78 -11.38 7.44 -1.36
CA ARG A 78 -10.77 8.40 -2.31
C ARG A 78 -11.56 9.71 -2.38
N ARG A 79 -12.88 9.66 -2.48
CA ARG A 79 -13.73 10.86 -2.47
C ARG A 79 -13.60 11.63 -1.16
N ARG A 80 -13.57 10.93 -0.01
CA ARG A 80 -13.41 11.58 1.29
C ARG A 80 -12.04 12.22 1.44
N ASN A 81 -10.98 11.57 0.95
CA ASN A 81 -9.63 12.14 0.96
C ASN A 81 -9.57 13.42 0.12
N GLN A 82 -10.13 13.40 -1.09
CA GLN A 82 -10.20 14.58 -1.95
C GLN A 82 -10.94 15.75 -1.27
N GLN A 83 -12.08 15.49 -0.64
CA GLN A 83 -12.82 16.51 0.11
C GLN A 83 -11.99 17.08 1.27
N LEU A 84 -11.29 16.22 2.00
CA LEU A 84 -10.44 16.64 3.11
C LEU A 84 -9.24 17.48 2.62
N GLU A 85 -8.66 17.14 1.47
CA GLU A 85 -7.59 17.93 0.85
C GLU A 85 -8.11 19.31 0.41
N GLU A 86 -9.29 19.39 -0.21
CA GLU A 86 -9.93 20.65 -0.59
C GLU A 86 -10.26 21.52 0.64
N GLU A 87 -10.82 20.93 1.70
CA GLU A 87 -11.06 21.62 2.98
C GLU A 87 -9.76 22.10 3.62
N ASN A 88 -8.69 21.28 3.59
CA ASN A 88 -7.39 21.66 4.14
C ASN A 88 -6.79 22.86 3.39
N ASN A 89 -6.85 22.84 2.06
CA ASN A 89 -6.37 23.94 1.22
C ASN A 89 -7.17 25.23 1.47
N LEU A 90 -8.50 25.13 1.58
CA LEU A 90 -9.35 26.27 1.90
C LEU A 90 -9.04 26.84 3.29
N LEU A 91 -8.83 25.97 4.29
CA LEU A 91 -8.49 26.40 5.65
C LEU A 91 -7.14 27.11 5.68
N ARG A 92 -6.12 26.62 4.96
CA ARG A 92 -4.83 27.31 4.83
C ARG A 92 -5.00 28.70 4.23
N LEU A 93 -5.71 28.82 3.12
CA LEU A 93 -5.97 30.11 2.49
C LEU A 93 -6.69 31.09 3.42
N LYS A 94 -7.68 30.61 4.21
CA LYS A 94 -8.37 31.44 5.20
C LYS A 94 -7.44 31.94 6.30
N VAL A 95 -6.52 31.09 6.77
CA VAL A 95 -5.53 31.48 7.78
C VAL A 95 -4.61 32.56 7.22
N ASP A 96 -4.12 32.40 5.99
CA ASP A 96 -3.23 33.37 5.35
C ASP A 96 -3.93 34.74 5.21
N ILE A 97 -5.16 34.77 4.70
CA ILE A 97 -5.94 36.02 4.56
C ILE A 97 -6.21 36.66 5.94
N LEU A 98 -6.54 35.85 6.95
CA LEU A 98 -6.77 36.37 8.30
C LEU A 98 -5.49 36.98 8.90
N LEU A 99 -4.33 36.38 8.65
CA LEU A 99 -3.04 36.93 9.07
C LEU A 99 -2.73 38.25 8.35
N ASP A 100 -3.02 38.34 7.06
CA ASP A 100 -2.86 39.59 6.29
C ASP A 100 -3.75 40.69 6.88
N MET A 101 -5.04 40.42 7.09
CA MET A 101 -5.97 41.39 7.68
C MET A 101 -5.57 41.80 9.11
N LEU A 102 -5.08 40.86 9.93
CA LEU A 102 -4.58 41.17 11.27
C LEU A 102 -3.33 42.04 11.21
N SER A 103 -2.43 41.78 10.25
CA SER A 103 -1.23 42.59 10.07
C SER A 103 -1.54 44.01 9.59
N GLU A 104 -2.50 44.16 8.68
CA GLU A 104 -2.97 45.46 8.16
C GLU A 104 -3.62 46.28 9.28
N THR A 105 -4.57 45.70 10.00
CA THR A 105 -5.25 46.37 11.13
C THR A 105 -4.29 46.75 12.26
N THR A 106 -3.27 45.91 12.53
CA THR A 106 -2.22 46.23 13.51
C THR A 106 -1.35 47.39 13.04
N ALA A 107 -0.99 47.43 11.76
CA ALA A 107 -0.22 48.55 11.19
C ALA A 107 -1.02 49.86 11.22
N GLU A 108 -2.30 49.83 10.83
CA GLU A 108 -3.20 50.98 10.91
C GLU A 108 -3.34 51.49 12.34
N SER A 109 -3.53 50.59 13.32
CA SER A 109 -3.62 50.97 14.73
C SER A 109 -2.35 51.70 15.20
N HIS A 110 -1.16 51.20 14.83
CA HIS A 110 0.10 51.84 15.21
C HIS A 110 0.28 53.21 14.54
N LEU A 111 -0.17 53.38 13.30
CA LEU A 111 -0.16 54.68 12.63
C LEU A 111 -1.08 55.68 13.35
N MET A 112 -2.32 55.26 13.66
CA MET A 112 -3.28 56.10 14.38
C MET A 112 -2.77 56.49 15.77
N GLU A 113 -2.17 55.55 16.51
CA GLU A 113 -1.59 55.82 17.83
C GLU A 113 -0.49 56.89 17.75
N LYS A 114 0.40 56.78 16.75
CA LYS A 114 1.45 57.76 16.51
C LYS A 114 0.91 59.14 16.17
N GLU A 115 -0.07 59.24 15.29
CA GLU A 115 -0.72 60.52 14.94
C GLU A 115 -1.36 61.18 16.16
N LEU A 116 -2.02 60.39 17.02
CA LEU A 116 -2.67 60.85 18.24
C LEU A 116 -1.64 61.41 19.23
N ASP A 117 -0.49 60.76 19.37
CA ASP A 117 0.60 61.22 20.23
C ASP A 117 1.31 62.46 19.68
N GLU A 118 1.48 62.57 18.36
CA GLU A 118 1.96 63.79 17.71
C GLU A 118 1.01 64.97 17.99
N LEU A 119 -0.30 64.79 17.82
CA LEU A 119 -1.32 65.81 18.11
C LEU A 119 -1.31 66.23 19.60
N LYS A 120 -1.21 65.28 20.54
CA LYS A 120 -1.05 65.59 21.97
C LYS A 120 0.21 66.41 22.24
N SER A 121 1.32 66.07 21.58
CA SER A 121 2.59 66.79 21.76
C SER A 121 2.51 68.24 21.27
N VAL A 122 1.84 68.49 20.15
CA VAL A 122 1.60 69.84 19.61
C VAL A 122 0.68 70.64 20.53
N SER A 123 -0.39 70.03 21.03
CA SER A 123 -1.32 70.67 21.98
C SER A 123 -0.62 71.09 23.28
N ARG A 124 0.27 70.24 23.82
CA ARG A 124 1.07 70.57 25.02
C ARG A 124 2.05 71.71 24.79
N ARG A 125 2.63 71.84 23.59
CA ARG A 125 3.57 72.94 23.26
C ARG A 125 2.88 74.31 23.06
N ARG A 126 1.56 74.33 22.83
CA ARG A 126 0.78 75.56 22.58
C ARG A 126 0.14 76.15 23.86
N LYS A 127 0.21 75.44 24.98
CA LYS A 127 -0.15 75.96 26.33
C LYS A 127 1.11 76.45 27.04
#